data_AF-A0A7X8L7X0-F1
#
_entry.id   AF-A0A7X8L7X0-F1
#
_cell.length_a   1.000
_cell.length_b   1.000
_cell.length_c   1.000
_cell.angle_alpha   90.00
_cell.angle_beta   90.00
_cell.angle_gamma   90.00
#
_symmetry.space_group_name_H-M   'P 1'
#
loop_
_entity.id
_entity.type
_entity.pdbx_description
1 polymer ?
#
loop_
_entity_poly.entity_id
_entity_poly.type
_entity_poly.pdbx_seq_one_letter_code
_entity_poly.pdbx_strand_id
1 'polypeptide(L)'
;MKTRTKNKGFTLIEVLVGIALLGIITISLMPSFVFMMRSSRNEEQRLVAHQLAMSQLEWLKTLDFKEELGLKKDHYQPHGIVEETLFMNEENSSPYVVDHISYDVHTRIYWEKAKSYTGAMVANAMKKVEITVYATNVFTGKKTKAATVASLITFEGEREPTKRYIEAYTFWWDRQKKENAPKKNVSVDLKGPIISTAYSDDQGKAIFGELSPGSYIVDIASWDRGEWMAQPSGVEGQVPNQKYISTQEIEVPDWKKEEAQYPSLDFYIDWPVRLFFPSSYSYPKEAILEIQPTADSFPVPEGTPYNTMQLNIQLQNLSHTNFWWNWHYNYRIHHEEEEYFLSFKEEQEKEWDGSFEAPLDEALQYEVILYGGIQKEGSIVLKRLEEKPVIVMELDASCYVKGWEQAEFQINGGEKALSKETITLYDSPSSFKTAIATDTPAYFIEFINTSEKEETFYKRIRIFLYDSEGTFSFLTEQNNILVLKNPEVLKNRYGTNIAPYRNTVELQWEK
;
A
#
# COMPACT_ATOMS: atom_id res chain seq x y z
N MET A 1 -22.81 2.42 106.18
CA MET A 1 -22.01 3.53 105.59
C MET A 1 -21.78 3.19 104.11
N LYS A 2 -22.30 4.02 103.19
CA LYS A 2 -22.35 3.77 101.73
C LYS A 2 -20.96 3.87 101.09
N THR A 3 -20.55 2.86 100.34
CA THR A 3 -19.47 2.95 99.34
C THR A 3 -20.07 3.38 98.00
N ARG A 4 -19.72 4.59 97.53
CA ARG A 4 -20.10 5.11 96.21
C ARG A 4 -19.27 4.41 95.13
N THR A 5 -19.92 3.73 94.20
CA THR A 5 -19.36 3.33 92.91
C THR A 5 -19.10 4.57 92.04
N LYS A 6 -17.86 4.78 91.61
CA LYS A 6 -17.51 5.81 90.62
C LYS A 6 -17.71 5.23 89.21
N ASN A 7 -18.88 5.46 88.62
CA ASN A 7 -19.06 5.32 87.16
C ASN A 7 -18.28 6.46 86.49
N LYS A 8 -17.07 6.16 85.99
CA LYS A 8 -16.32 7.11 85.13
C LYS A 8 -16.96 7.08 83.75
N GLY A 9 -17.79 8.08 83.43
CA GLY A 9 -18.24 8.31 82.06
C GLY A 9 -17.07 8.77 81.18
N PHE A 10 -17.17 8.53 79.87
CA PHE A 10 -16.18 9.03 78.90
C PHE A 10 -16.20 10.56 78.85
N THR A 11 -15.02 11.17 78.76
CA THR A 11 -14.92 12.61 78.55
C THR A 11 -15.27 12.96 77.10
N LEU A 12 -15.83 14.15 76.87
CA LEU A 12 -16.19 14.62 75.52
C LEU A 12 -14.98 14.57 74.56
N ILE A 13 -13.79 14.85 75.08
CA ILE A 13 -12.55 14.83 74.29
C ILE A 13 -12.12 13.41 73.92
N GLU A 14 -12.26 12.42 74.80
CA GLU A 14 -12.01 11.01 74.47
C GLU A 14 -12.97 10.51 73.39
N VAL A 15 -14.24 10.92 73.44
CA VAL A 15 -15.23 10.58 72.41
C VAL A 15 -14.87 11.23 71.08
N LEU A 16 -14.50 12.52 71.07
CA LEU A 16 -14.09 13.24 69.86
C LEU A 16 -12.82 12.63 69.23
N VAL A 17 -11.81 12.32 70.04
CA VAL A 17 -10.57 11.68 69.58
C VAL A 17 -10.86 10.27 69.06
N GLY A 18 -11.72 9.51 69.73
CA GLY A 18 -12.15 8.19 69.29
C GLY A 18 -12.85 8.22 67.92
N ILE A 19 -13.78 9.16 67.72
CA ILE A 19 -14.47 9.35 66.43
C ILE A 19 -13.49 9.80 65.34
N ALA A 20 -12.57 10.72 65.66
CA ALA A 20 -11.57 11.19 64.71
C ALA A 20 -10.61 10.07 64.26
N LEU A 21 -10.13 9.25 65.21
CA LEU A 21 -9.28 8.09 64.89
C LEU A 21 -10.04 7.05 64.07
N LEU A 22 -11.30 6.75 64.43
CA LEU A 22 -12.15 5.85 63.64
C LEU A 22 -12.36 6.38 62.22
N GLY A 23 -12.55 7.69 62.06
CA GLY A 23 -12.68 8.35 60.75
C GLY A 23 -11.43 8.18 59.89
N ILE A 24 -10.24 8.43 60.45
CA ILE A 24 -8.96 8.26 59.75
C ILE A 24 -8.77 6.80 59.32
N ILE A 25 -9.06 5.83 60.20
CA ILE A 25 -8.97 4.40 59.90
C ILE A 25 -9.96 4.00 58.81
N THR A 26 -11.20 4.51 58.85
CA THR A 26 -12.23 4.18 57.86
C THR A 26 -11.86 4.74 56.48
N ILE A 27 -11.40 5.99 56.41
CA ILE A 27 -11.00 6.64 55.15
C ILE A 27 -9.80 5.91 54.53
N SER A 28 -8.85 5.44 55.33
CA SER A 28 -7.68 4.72 54.82
C SER A 28 -8.01 3.32 54.30
N LEU A 29 -9.03 2.64 54.86
CA LEU A 29 -9.44 1.29 54.46
C LEU A 29 -10.49 1.26 53.33
N MET A 30 -11.23 2.34 53.12
CA MET A 30 -12.30 2.41 52.12
C MET A 30 -11.83 2.08 50.69
N PRO A 31 -10.67 2.55 50.19
CA PRO A 31 -10.18 2.20 48.85
C PRO A 31 -9.93 0.70 48.69
N SER A 32 -9.37 0.05 49.71
CA SER A 32 -9.10 -1.40 49.69
C SER A 32 -10.40 -2.21 49.64
N PHE A 33 -11.42 -1.79 50.38
CA PHE A 33 -12.74 -2.43 50.35
C PHE A 33 -13.38 -2.30 48.95
N VAL A 34 -13.34 -1.12 48.35
CA VAL A 34 -13.84 -0.89 46.98
C VAL A 34 -13.07 -1.72 45.96
N PHE A 35 -11.74 -1.79 46.08
CA PHE A 35 -10.90 -2.62 45.22
C PHE A 35 -11.26 -4.11 45.36
N MET A 36 -11.40 -4.62 46.59
CA MET A 36 -11.78 -6.01 46.85
C MET A 36 -13.15 -6.35 46.25
N MET A 37 -14.14 -5.47 46.41
CA MET A 37 -15.46 -5.64 45.80
C MET A 37 -15.40 -5.66 44.26
N ARG A 38 -14.64 -4.74 43.65
CA ARG A 38 -14.44 -4.71 42.19
C ARG A 38 -13.75 -5.98 41.69
N SER A 39 -12.71 -6.41 42.40
CA SER A 39 -11.96 -7.63 42.08
C SER A 39 -12.86 -8.87 42.17
N SER A 40 -13.61 -9.01 43.26
CA SER A 40 -14.55 -10.12 43.44
C SER A 40 -15.61 -10.18 42.33
N ARG A 41 -16.18 -9.05 41.94
CA ARG A 41 -17.16 -8.99 40.84
C ARG A 41 -16.54 -9.32 39.48
N ASN A 42 -15.33 -8.85 39.21
CA ASN A 42 -14.64 -9.17 37.96
C ASN A 42 -14.28 -10.67 37.88
N GLU A 43 -13.86 -11.29 38.97
CA GLU A 43 -13.57 -12.73 39.01
C GLU A 43 -14.84 -13.58 38.89
N GLU A 44 -15.94 -13.16 39.51
CA GLU A 44 -17.27 -13.77 39.32
C GLU A 44 -17.68 -13.73 37.84
N GLN A 45 -17.57 -12.57 37.19
CA GLN A 45 -17.82 -12.43 35.75
C GLN A 45 -16.91 -13.34 34.91
N ARG A 46 -15.63 -13.47 35.27
CA ARG A 46 -14.68 -14.33 34.56
C ARG A 46 -15.03 -15.81 34.70
N LEU A 47 -15.45 -16.23 35.89
CA LEU A 47 -15.91 -17.59 36.17
C LEU A 47 -17.15 -17.94 35.36
N VAL A 48 -18.17 -17.08 35.35
CA VAL A 48 -19.39 -17.27 34.55
C VAL A 48 -19.04 -17.30 33.06
N ALA A 49 -18.23 -16.36 32.57
CA ALA A 49 -17.80 -16.34 31.17
C ALA A 49 -17.06 -17.62 30.77
N HIS A 50 -16.21 -18.16 31.64
CA HIS A 50 -15.52 -19.43 31.41
C HIS A 50 -16.50 -20.61 31.41
N GLN A 51 -17.49 -20.64 32.31
CA GLN A 51 -18.54 -21.66 32.31
C GLN A 51 -19.35 -21.62 31.01
N LEU A 52 -19.76 -20.44 30.55
CA LEU A 52 -20.45 -20.27 29.26
C LEU A 52 -19.59 -20.75 28.10
N ALA A 53 -18.31 -20.37 28.05
CA ALA A 53 -17.38 -20.84 27.02
C ALA A 53 -17.23 -22.37 27.01
N MET A 54 -17.16 -22.98 28.20
CA MET A 54 -17.08 -24.43 28.35
C MET A 54 -18.38 -25.12 27.95
N SER A 55 -19.54 -24.58 28.33
CA SER A 55 -20.85 -25.09 27.92
C SER A 55 -21.03 -25.03 26.41
N GLN A 56 -20.60 -23.93 25.77
CA GLN A 56 -20.60 -23.81 24.32
C GLN A 56 -19.68 -24.87 23.69
N LEU A 57 -18.47 -25.07 24.23
CA LEU A 57 -17.56 -26.11 23.77
C LEU A 57 -18.18 -27.52 23.87
N GLU A 58 -18.80 -27.85 25.01
CA GLU A 58 -19.42 -29.16 25.20
C GLU A 58 -20.60 -29.36 24.25
N TRP A 59 -21.41 -28.33 23.99
CA TRP A 59 -22.45 -28.40 22.96
C TRP A 59 -21.87 -28.63 21.56
N LEU A 60 -20.82 -27.92 21.17
CA LEU A 60 -20.14 -28.12 19.89
C LEU A 60 -19.63 -29.56 19.71
N LYS A 61 -19.21 -30.22 20.79
CA LYS A 61 -18.78 -31.63 20.75
C LYS A 61 -19.93 -32.62 20.54
N THR A 62 -21.18 -32.21 20.75
CA THR A 62 -22.36 -33.05 20.47
C THR A 62 -22.79 -33.06 19.01
N LEU A 63 -22.33 -32.06 18.24
CA LEU A 63 -22.68 -31.92 16.82
C LEU A 63 -21.99 -32.99 15.98
N ASP A 64 -22.65 -33.42 14.90
CA ASP A 64 -22.01 -34.30 13.93
C ASP A 64 -20.76 -33.62 13.34
N PHE A 65 -19.63 -34.33 13.41
CA PHE A 65 -18.34 -33.77 13.01
C PHE A 65 -18.30 -33.38 11.53
N LYS A 66 -19.01 -34.09 10.64
CA LYS A 66 -18.93 -33.87 9.18
C LYS A 66 -19.93 -32.85 8.72
N GLU A 67 -21.20 -33.02 9.08
CA GLU A 67 -22.33 -32.27 8.52
C GLU A 67 -22.70 -31.02 9.34
N GLU A 68 -22.51 -31.04 10.67
CA GLU A 68 -23.04 -30.01 11.56
C GLU A 68 -21.97 -29.08 12.15
N LEU A 69 -20.79 -29.63 12.49
CA LEU A 69 -19.74 -28.88 13.15
C LEU A 69 -19.01 -27.93 12.18
N GLY A 70 -19.47 -26.70 12.06
CA GLY A 70 -18.86 -25.68 11.22
C GLY A 70 -19.70 -24.42 11.24
N LEU A 71 -19.17 -23.31 10.73
CA LEU A 71 -19.94 -22.06 10.77
C LEU A 71 -21.00 -22.04 9.67
N LYS A 72 -22.18 -21.57 10.04
CA LYS A 72 -23.29 -21.26 9.14
C LYS A 72 -23.04 -19.90 8.49
N LYS A 73 -22.07 -19.88 7.58
CA LYS A 73 -21.68 -18.70 6.81
C LYS A 73 -21.54 -19.09 5.34
N ASP A 74 -22.09 -18.26 4.46
CA ASP A 74 -22.01 -18.50 3.02
C ASP A 74 -20.55 -18.61 2.58
N HIS A 75 -20.27 -19.66 1.79
CA HIS A 75 -18.94 -19.96 1.26
C HIS A 75 -17.83 -20.10 2.32
N TYR A 76 -18.13 -20.44 3.57
CA TYR A 76 -17.12 -20.66 4.61
C TYR A 76 -16.77 -22.13 4.81
N GLN A 77 -15.50 -22.43 5.13
CA GLN A 77 -15.08 -23.74 5.60
C GLN A 77 -14.37 -23.69 6.96
N PRO A 78 -14.65 -24.66 7.87
CA PRO A 78 -15.61 -25.76 7.72
C PRO A 78 -17.06 -25.29 7.74
N HIS A 79 -17.88 -25.82 6.82
CA HIS A 79 -19.30 -25.56 6.77
C HIS A 79 -20.04 -26.34 7.87
N GLY A 80 -21.11 -25.76 8.38
CA GLY A 80 -21.97 -26.41 9.36
C GLY A 80 -23.12 -25.50 9.78
N ILE A 81 -23.69 -25.78 10.95
CA ILE A 81 -24.89 -25.10 11.44
C ILE A 81 -24.62 -24.00 12.46
N VAL A 82 -23.38 -23.85 12.93
CA VAL A 82 -23.06 -23.00 14.09
C VAL A 82 -23.08 -21.52 13.70
N GLU A 83 -23.89 -20.74 14.39
CA GLU A 83 -23.96 -19.29 14.27
C GLU A 83 -22.85 -18.65 15.12
N GLU A 84 -22.01 -17.79 14.51
CA GLU A 84 -20.81 -17.26 15.16
C GLU A 84 -21.10 -16.49 16.45
N THR A 85 -22.23 -15.77 16.51
CA THR A 85 -22.55 -14.84 17.61
C THR A 85 -23.62 -15.35 18.58
N LEU A 86 -24.15 -16.56 18.37
CA LEU A 86 -25.19 -17.15 19.21
C LEU A 86 -24.59 -18.20 20.15
N PHE A 87 -25.07 -18.22 21.39
CA PHE A 87 -24.81 -19.31 22.32
C PHE A 87 -25.78 -20.46 21.99
N MET A 88 -25.21 -21.64 21.70
CA MET A 88 -25.94 -22.86 21.34
C MET A 88 -26.97 -22.68 20.20
N ASN A 89 -26.71 -21.76 19.27
CA ASN A 89 -27.61 -21.37 18.18
C ASN A 89 -29.01 -20.87 18.62
N GLU A 90 -29.16 -20.41 19.85
CA GLU A 90 -30.43 -19.85 20.32
C GLU A 90 -30.56 -18.37 19.89
N GLU A 91 -31.65 -18.00 19.21
CA GLU A 91 -31.84 -16.64 18.65
C GLU A 91 -31.81 -15.53 19.72
N ASN A 92 -32.21 -15.84 20.97
CA ASN A 92 -32.27 -14.88 22.07
C ASN A 92 -31.03 -14.91 22.98
N SER A 93 -29.88 -15.36 22.45
CA SER A 93 -28.66 -15.57 23.24
C SER A 93 -27.52 -14.62 22.92
N SER A 94 -27.79 -13.57 22.14
CA SER A 94 -26.82 -12.53 21.78
C SER A 94 -27.40 -11.15 22.10
N PRO A 95 -27.22 -10.64 23.34
CA PRO A 95 -26.42 -11.21 24.43
C PRO A 95 -27.17 -12.24 25.28
N TYR A 96 -26.42 -13.19 25.86
CA TYR A 96 -26.91 -14.09 26.90
C TYR A 96 -26.85 -13.40 28.26
N VAL A 97 -27.95 -13.39 29.01
CA VAL A 97 -28.07 -12.64 30.27
C VAL A 97 -28.05 -13.57 31.47
N VAL A 98 -27.06 -13.40 32.34
CA VAL A 98 -26.95 -14.09 33.64
C VAL A 98 -26.84 -13.03 34.73
N ASP A 99 -27.72 -13.07 35.73
CA ASP A 99 -27.72 -12.13 36.87
C ASP A 99 -27.67 -10.65 36.47
N HIS A 100 -28.43 -10.28 35.43
CA HIS A 100 -28.49 -8.94 34.82
C HIS A 100 -27.19 -8.46 34.15
N ILE A 101 -26.21 -9.34 33.94
CA ILE A 101 -24.99 -9.07 33.21
C ILE A 101 -25.12 -9.71 31.82
N SER A 102 -24.89 -8.89 30.79
CA SER A 102 -24.91 -9.34 29.39
C SER A 102 -23.54 -9.91 28.98
N TYR A 103 -23.58 -11.10 28.39
CA TYR A 103 -22.44 -11.80 27.82
C TYR A 103 -22.64 -12.03 26.32
N ASP A 104 -21.66 -11.68 25.50
CA ASP A 104 -21.65 -11.99 24.07
C ASP A 104 -20.71 -13.17 23.83
N VAL A 105 -21.23 -14.24 23.25
CA VAL A 105 -20.44 -15.44 22.90
C VAL A 105 -20.08 -15.36 21.43
N HIS A 106 -18.79 -15.47 21.12
CA HIS A 106 -18.25 -15.54 19.77
C HIS A 106 -17.56 -16.88 19.55
N THR A 107 -18.04 -17.66 18.59
CA THR A 107 -17.52 -18.98 18.23
C THR A 107 -16.84 -18.93 16.87
N ARG A 108 -15.56 -19.30 16.81
CA ARG A 108 -14.83 -19.54 15.55
C ARG A 108 -14.58 -21.03 15.40
N ILE A 109 -14.78 -21.56 14.20
CA ILE A 109 -14.49 -22.96 13.88
C ILE A 109 -13.66 -22.99 12.61
N TYR A 110 -12.46 -23.59 12.64
CA TYR A 110 -11.54 -23.61 11.51
C TYR A 110 -10.71 -24.89 11.50
N TRP A 111 -10.07 -25.20 10.37
CA TRP A 111 -9.21 -26.38 10.23
C TRP A 111 -7.81 -26.13 10.85
N GLU A 112 -7.30 -27.07 11.64
CA GLU A 112 -5.96 -27.05 12.25
C GLU A 112 -5.24 -28.40 12.07
N LYS A 113 -3.92 -28.40 11.83
CA LYS A 113 -3.09 -29.61 11.84
C LYS A 113 -2.87 -30.11 13.26
N ALA A 114 -2.98 -31.41 13.48
CA ALA A 114 -2.54 -32.04 14.71
C ALA A 114 -1.29 -32.90 14.48
N LYS A 115 -0.36 -32.87 15.44
CA LYS A 115 0.69 -33.89 15.56
C LYS A 115 0.18 -34.97 16.52
N SER A 116 0.36 -36.23 16.16
CA SER A 116 0.10 -37.33 17.08
C SER A 116 1.06 -37.25 18.29
N TYR A 117 0.75 -37.99 19.34
CA TYR A 117 1.64 -38.17 20.49
C TYR A 117 3.00 -38.81 20.12
N THR A 118 3.11 -39.40 18.92
CA THR A 118 4.36 -39.99 18.38
C THR A 118 5.17 -39.01 17.52
N GLY A 119 4.70 -37.77 17.35
CA GLY A 119 5.35 -36.75 16.53
C GLY A 119 5.07 -36.88 15.02
N ALA A 120 4.34 -37.91 14.59
CA ALA A 120 3.86 -38.03 13.22
C ALA A 120 2.79 -36.97 12.95
N MET A 121 2.83 -36.33 11.78
CA MET A 121 1.75 -35.46 11.34
C MET A 121 0.49 -36.31 11.16
N VAL A 122 -0.62 -35.89 11.78
CA VAL A 122 -1.91 -36.50 11.45
C VAL A 122 -2.24 -36.05 10.03
N ALA A 123 -2.47 -37.01 9.13
CA ALA A 123 -2.69 -36.74 7.72
C ALA A 123 -3.97 -35.91 7.45
N ASN A 124 -4.87 -35.79 8.43
CA ASN A 124 -6.11 -35.03 8.37
C ASN A 124 -6.00 -33.71 9.14
N ALA A 125 -6.52 -32.62 8.55
CA ALA A 125 -6.84 -31.42 9.30
C ALA A 125 -8.03 -31.67 10.25
N MET A 126 -7.96 -31.17 11.48
CA MET A 126 -8.98 -31.31 12.52
C MET A 126 -9.74 -29.99 12.69
N LYS A 127 -11.02 -30.03 13.09
CA LYS A 127 -11.77 -28.81 13.38
C LYS A 127 -11.35 -28.30 14.76
N LYS A 128 -10.75 -27.11 14.80
CA LYS A 128 -10.51 -26.33 16.00
C LYS A 128 -11.67 -25.40 16.24
N VAL A 129 -12.12 -25.37 17.49
CA VAL A 129 -13.12 -24.42 17.96
C VAL A 129 -12.46 -23.44 18.92
N GLU A 130 -12.70 -22.15 18.75
CA GLU A 130 -12.30 -21.09 19.67
C GLU A 130 -13.56 -20.32 20.08
N ILE A 131 -13.88 -20.35 21.37
CA ILE A 131 -15.01 -19.64 21.95
C ILE A 131 -14.46 -18.49 22.78
N THR A 132 -14.83 -17.25 22.43
CA THR A 132 -14.51 -16.05 23.20
C THR A 132 -15.79 -15.44 23.76
N VAL A 133 -15.80 -15.17 25.06
CA VAL A 133 -16.94 -14.55 25.75
C VAL A 133 -16.54 -13.15 26.18
N TYR A 134 -17.33 -12.16 25.75
CA TYR A 134 -17.21 -10.76 26.15
C TYR A 134 -18.25 -10.47 27.23
N ALA A 135 -17.86 -9.75 28.27
CA ALA A 135 -18.77 -9.30 29.33
C ALA A 135 -18.75 -7.78 29.41
N THR A 136 -19.90 -7.20 29.74
CA THR A 136 -19.97 -5.76 30.07
C THR A 136 -19.51 -5.56 31.50
N ASN A 137 -18.44 -4.77 31.68
CA ASN A 137 -17.97 -4.44 33.03
C ASN A 137 -18.99 -3.53 33.73
N VAL A 138 -19.54 -3.98 34.86
CA VAL A 138 -20.60 -3.27 35.60
C VAL A 138 -20.16 -1.91 36.17
N PHE A 139 -18.85 -1.67 36.30
CA PHE A 139 -18.31 -0.42 36.85
C PHE A 139 -17.94 0.60 35.76
N THR A 140 -17.52 0.14 34.58
CA THR A 140 -17.07 1.02 33.49
C THR A 140 -18.05 1.09 32.32
N GLY A 141 -19.01 0.18 32.24
CA GLY A 141 -19.94 0.04 31.11
C GLY A 141 -19.28 -0.43 29.81
N LYS A 142 -17.97 -0.72 29.81
CA LYS A 142 -17.24 -1.16 28.61
C LYS A 142 -17.32 -2.68 28.46
N LYS A 143 -17.53 -3.14 27.23
CA LYS A 143 -17.35 -4.56 26.87
C LYS A 143 -15.87 -4.91 26.91
N THR A 144 -15.54 -5.99 27.60
CA THR A 144 -14.18 -6.50 27.70
C THR A 144 -14.18 -8.01 27.50
N LYS A 145 -13.13 -8.53 26.88
CA LYS A 145 -12.91 -9.98 26.74
C LYS A 145 -12.76 -10.61 28.13
N ALA A 146 -13.72 -11.44 28.51
CA ALA A 146 -13.78 -12.05 29.84
C ALA A 146 -13.11 -13.44 29.84
N ALA A 147 -13.37 -14.28 28.83
CA ALA A 147 -12.77 -15.61 28.74
C ALA A 147 -12.57 -16.04 27.27
N THR A 148 -11.59 -16.91 27.03
CA THR A 148 -11.45 -17.68 25.78
C THR A 148 -11.14 -19.12 26.12
N VAL A 149 -11.86 -20.04 25.49
CA VAL A 149 -11.63 -21.49 25.54
C VAL A 149 -11.42 -21.96 24.09
N ALA A 150 -10.37 -22.74 23.86
CA ALA A 150 -10.09 -23.33 22.56
C ALA A 150 -9.87 -24.84 22.70
N SER A 151 -10.35 -25.61 21.73
CA SER A 151 -10.19 -27.06 21.73
C SER A 151 -10.14 -27.62 20.31
N LEU A 152 -9.41 -28.71 20.14
CA LEU A 152 -9.46 -29.53 18.93
C LEU A 152 -10.55 -30.58 19.10
N ILE A 153 -11.51 -30.61 18.17
CA ILE A 153 -12.52 -31.67 18.12
C ILE A 153 -12.04 -32.70 17.10
N THR A 154 -11.95 -33.95 17.54
CA THR A 154 -11.51 -35.08 16.72
C THR A 154 -12.66 -36.05 16.47
N PHE A 155 -12.72 -36.62 15.27
CA PHE A 155 -13.62 -37.72 14.98
C PHE A 155 -13.09 -39.02 15.62
N GLU A 156 -13.78 -39.54 16.64
CA GLU A 156 -13.54 -40.91 17.12
C GLU A 156 -14.05 -41.90 16.08
N GLY A 157 -13.14 -42.57 15.35
CA GLY A 157 -13.50 -43.76 14.57
C GLY A 157 -13.01 -43.85 13.12
N GLU A 158 -12.31 -42.86 12.57
CA GLU A 158 -11.70 -43.03 11.24
C GLU A 158 -10.39 -43.84 11.32
N ARG A 159 -10.42 -45.05 10.76
CA ARG A 159 -9.25 -45.92 10.61
C ARG A 159 -8.37 -45.58 9.41
N GLU A 160 -8.79 -44.66 8.55
CA GLU A 160 -7.98 -44.23 7.40
C GLU A 160 -8.18 -42.73 7.11
N PRO A 161 -7.10 -41.97 6.91
CA PRO A 161 -7.19 -40.57 6.52
C PRO A 161 -7.75 -40.47 5.10
N THR A 162 -8.89 -39.82 4.95
CA THR A 162 -9.32 -39.31 3.65
C THR A 162 -9.55 -37.82 3.83
N LYS A 163 -8.72 -37.01 3.16
CA LYS A 163 -9.16 -35.97 2.21
C LYS A 163 -8.07 -34.90 2.02
N ARG A 164 -8.10 -34.31 0.83
CA ARG A 164 -7.11 -33.40 0.26
C ARG A 164 -7.22 -32.02 0.89
N TYR A 165 -6.11 -31.33 1.11
CA TYR A 165 -6.10 -29.97 1.62
C TYR A 165 -5.12 -29.05 0.89
N ILE A 166 -5.38 -27.75 0.94
CA ILE A 166 -4.45 -26.70 0.53
C ILE A 166 -4.10 -25.88 1.77
N GLU A 167 -2.83 -25.51 1.90
CA GLU A 167 -2.37 -24.54 2.88
C GLU A 167 -2.00 -23.24 2.20
N ALA A 168 -2.55 -22.14 2.71
CA ALA A 168 -2.11 -20.79 2.36
C ALA A 168 -1.53 -20.14 3.61
N TYR A 169 -0.28 -19.67 3.52
CA TYR A 169 0.37 -18.90 4.56
C TYR A 169 0.36 -17.42 4.18
N THR A 170 0.03 -16.59 5.15
CA THR A 170 -0.08 -15.14 5.00
C THR A 170 0.96 -14.50 5.91
N PHE A 171 1.92 -13.84 5.28
CA PHE A 171 3.06 -13.25 5.93
C PHE A 171 3.11 -11.77 5.65
N TRP A 172 3.69 -11.05 6.59
CA TRP A 172 4.24 -9.74 6.35
C TRP A 172 5.76 -9.88 6.32
N TRP A 173 6.41 -9.30 5.32
CA TRP A 173 7.86 -9.30 5.24
C TRP A 173 8.47 -8.25 6.18
N ASP A 174 8.91 -8.66 7.38
CA ASP A 174 9.59 -7.74 8.33
C ASP A 174 11.04 -7.55 7.88
N ARG A 175 11.31 -6.47 7.12
CA ARG A 175 12.65 -6.16 6.60
C ARG A 175 13.69 -5.89 7.70
N GLN A 176 13.28 -5.37 8.87
CA GLN A 176 14.23 -5.09 9.96
C GLN A 176 14.80 -6.39 10.52
N LYS A 177 13.96 -7.43 10.60
CA LYS A 177 14.37 -8.75 11.07
C LYS A 177 14.77 -9.71 9.95
N LYS A 178 14.45 -9.37 8.70
CA LYS A 178 14.55 -10.26 7.52
C LYS A 178 13.79 -11.58 7.74
N GLU A 179 12.61 -11.48 8.34
CA GLU A 179 11.80 -12.63 8.72
C GLU A 179 10.35 -12.46 8.27
N ASN A 180 9.70 -13.59 7.97
CA ASN A 180 8.28 -13.65 7.70
C ASN A 180 7.52 -13.55 9.03
N ALA A 181 6.82 -12.43 9.23
CA ALA A 181 5.94 -12.25 10.36
C ALA A 181 4.53 -12.77 9.99
N PRO A 182 4.06 -13.89 10.56
CA PRO A 182 2.74 -14.43 10.26
C PRO A 182 1.61 -13.46 10.63
N LYS A 183 0.56 -13.41 9.80
CA LYS A 183 -0.59 -12.52 10.01
C LYS A 183 -1.90 -13.28 10.16
N LYS A 184 -2.56 -13.09 11.31
CA LYS A 184 -3.89 -13.64 11.61
C LYS A 184 -5.00 -12.82 10.95
N ASN A 185 -6.17 -13.45 10.79
CA ASN A 185 -7.42 -12.83 10.33
C ASN A 185 -7.35 -12.27 8.90
N VAL A 186 -6.45 -12.79 8.09
CA VAL A 186 -6.43 -12.56 6.65
C VAL A 186 -7.43 -13.53 6.03
N SER A 187 -8.38 -13.01 5.28
CA SER A 187 -9.36 -13.79 4.53
C SER A 187 -8.70 -14.29 3.25
N VAL A 188 -8.66 -15.60 3.08
CA VAL A 188 -8.14 -16.29 1.89
C VAL A 188 -9.32 -16.94 1.17
N ASP A 189 -9.46 -16.66 -0.11
CA ASP A 189 -10.48 -17.24 -0.97
C ASP A 189 -9.88 -18.36 -1.83
N LEU A 190 -10.70 -19.39 -2.04
CA LEU A 190 -10.45 -20.54 -2.90
C LEU A 190 -11.56 -20.60 -3.95
N LYS A 191 -11.19 -20.66 -5.23
CA LYS A 191 -12.10 -20.83 -6.37
C LYS A 191 -11.69 -22.05 -7.18
N GLY A 192 -12.65 -22.79 -7.72
CA GLY A 192 -12.40 -24.03 -8.46
C GLY A 192 -13.63 -24.95 -8.41
N PRO A 193 -13.43 -26.28 -8.36
CA PRO A 193 -14.52 -27.23 -8.11
C PRO A 193 -15.32 -26.95 -6.83
N ILE A 194 -14.67 -26.36 -5.83
CA ILE A 194 -15.26 -25.85 -4.60
C ILE A 194 -14.90 -24.38 -4.47
N ILE A 195 -15.88 -23.55 -4.07
CA ILE A 195 -15.67 -22.14 -3.75
C ILE A 195 -15.77 -22.00 -2.23
N SER A 196 -14.74 -21.47 -1.59
CA SER A 196 -14.66 -21.36 -0.14
C SER A 196 -13.76 -20.22 0.32
N THR A 197 -13.97 -19.74 1.53
CA THR A 197 -13.13 -18.77 2.23
C THR A 197 -12.67 -19.34 3.57
N ALA A 198 -11.41 -19.12 3.92
CA ALA A 198 -10.82 -19.46 5.21
C ALA A 198 -10.07 -18.25 5.79
N TYR A 199 -9.92 -18.17 7.11
CA TYR A 199 -9.14 -17.11 7.76
C TYR A 199 -7.83 -17.66 8.29
N SER A 200 -6.77 -16.88 8.18
CA SER A 200 -5.48 -17.22 8.74
C SER A 200 -5.47 -17.22 10.28
N ASP A 201 -4.72 -18.15 10.87
CA ASP A 201 -4.50 -18.30 12.31
C ASP A 201 -3.30 -17.48 12.84
N ASP A 202 -2.91 -17.67 14.11
CA ASP A 202 -1.76 -16.98 14.73
C ASP A 202 -0.40 -17.32 14.06
N GLN A 203 -0.36 -18.37 13.23
CA GLN A 203 0.79 -18.74 12.40
C GLN A 203 0.66 -18.24 10.95
N GLY A 204 -0.35 -17.41 10.67
CA GLY A 204 -0.63 -16.91 9.33
C GLY A 204 -1.23 -17.96 8.42
N LYS A 205 -1.61 -19.13 8.94
CA LYS A 205 -2.01 -20.29 8.15
C LYS A 205 -3.53 -20.33 7.97
N ALA A 206 -3.98 -20.44 6.74
CA ALA A 206 -5.35 -20.78 6.36
C ALA A 206 -5.35 -22.17 5.71
N ILE A 207 -6.28 -23.05 6.11
CA ILE A 207 -6.39 -24.42 5.61
C ILE A 207 -7.75 -24.60 4.96
N PHE A 208 -7.75 -25.10 3.72
CA PHE A 208 -8.93 -25.60 3.03
C PHE A 208 -8.90 -27.13 3.07
N GLY A 209 -9.88 -27.74 3.72
CA GLY A 209 -9.98 -29.19 3.85
C GLY A 209 -11.00 -29.80 2.88
N GLU A 210 -11.03 -31.12 2.81
CA GLU A 210 -12.07 -31.85 2.08
C GLU A 210 -12.18 -31.57 0.57
N LEU A 211 -11.06 -31.27 -0.08
CA LEU A 211 -11.05 -30.84 -1.47
C LEU A 211 -11.27 -32.00 -2.45
N SER A 212 -12.05 -31.72 -3.50
CA SER A 212 -12.17 -32.58 -4.69
C SER A 212 -10.95 -32.38 -5.62
N PRO A 213 -10.54 -33.39 -6.41
CA PRO A 213 -9.45 -33.19 -7.36
C PRO A 213 -9.82 -32.16 -8.43
N GLY A 214 -8.83 -31.40 -8.87
CA GLY A 214 -8.97 -30.37 -9.91
C GLY A 214 -8.10 -29.14 -9.66
N SER A 215 -8.21 -28.19 -10.57
CA SER A 215 -7.50 -26.91 -10.51
C SER A 215 -8.21 -25.93 -9.59
N TYR A 216 -7.45 -25.27 -8.73
CA TYR A 216 -7.94 -24.21 -7.85
C TYR A 216 -7.13 -22.94 -8.01
N ILE A 217 -7.80 -21.81 -7.76
CA ILE A 217 -7.21 -20.48 -7.68
C ILE A 217 -7.36 -20.01 -6.24
N VAL A 218 -6.25 -19.66 -5.61
CA VAL A 218 -6.20 -19.10 -4.25
C VAL A 218 -5.86 -17.62 -4.33
N ASP A 219 -6.56 -16.80 -3.56
CA ASP A 219 -6.33 -15.35 -3.49
C ASP A 219 -6.55 -14.81 -2.07
N ILE A 220 -6.03 -13.62 -1.81
CA ILE A 220 -6.34 -12.87 -0.60
C ILE A 220 -7.58 -12.01 -0.88
N ALA A 221 -8.56 -12.05 0.02
CA ALA A 221 -9.84 -11.36 -0.18
C ALA A 221 -9.97 -10.09 0.66
N SER A 222 -9.56 -10.18 1.93
CA SER A 222 -9.63 -9.06 2.88
C SER A 222 -8.69 -9.25 4.05
N TRP A 223 -8.41 -8.15 4.74
CA TRP A 223 -7.72 -8.17 6.02
C TRP A 223 -8.46 -7.30 7.03
N ASP A 224 -8.60 -7.77 8.26
CA ASP A 224 -9.32 -7.07 9.34
C ASP A 224 -8.71 -5.71 9.73
N ARG A 225 -7.52 -5.40 9.22
CA ARG A 225 -6.83 -4.12 9.46
C ARG A 225 -7.15 -3.01 8.47
N GLY A 226 -7.92 -3.27 7.41
CA GLY A 226 -8.33 -2.25 6.44
C GLY A 226 -7.84 -2.50 5.02
N GLU A 227 -7.39 -1.45 4.32
CA GLU A 227 -6.83 -1.58 2.97
C GLU A 227 -5.60 -2.49 2.98
N TRP A 228 -5.40 -3.27 1.93
CA TRP A 228 -4.28 -4.19 1.86
C TRP A 228 -3.91 -4.41 0.41
N MET A 229 -2.71 -4.95 0.21
CA MET A 229 -2.27 -5.52 -1.05
C MET A 229 -1.47 -6.78 -0.74
N ALA A 230 -1.62 -7.81 -1.58
CA ALA A 230 -0.70 -8.92 -1.59
C ALA A 230 0.34 -8.68 -2.68
N GLN A 231 1.55 -9.18 -2.47
CA GLN A 231 2.63 -9.12 -3.44
C GLN A 231 2.09 -9.61 -4.79
N PRO A 232 2.15 -8.78 -5.84
CA PRO A 232 1.54 -9.14 -7.11
C PRO A 232 2.21 -10.37 -7.72
N SER A 233 1.40 -11.29 -8.23
CA SER A 233 1.80 -12.47 -9.01
C SER A 233 1.50 -12.33 -10.50
N GLY A 234 0.69 -11.33 -10.87
CA GLY A 234 0.32 -11.09 -12.25
C GLY A 234 -0.35 -9.73 -12.47
N VAL A 235 -0.78 -9.52 -13.71
CA VAL A 235 -1.55 -8.36 -14.17
C VAL A 235 -2.82 -8.84 -14.84
N GLU A 236 -3.95 -8.21 -14.53
CA GLU A 236 -5.22 -8.44 -15.23
C GLU A 236 -5.78 -7.14 -15.83
N GLY A 237 -6.77 -7.30 -16.70
CA GLY A 237 -7.43 -6.20 -17.39
C GLY A 237 -6.86 -5.95 -18.79
N GLN A 238 -7.51 -5.02 -19.50
CA GLN A 238 -7.10 -4.60 -20.84
C GLN A 238 -6.47 -3.22 -20.75
N VAL A 239 -5.49 -2.93 -21.61
CA VAL A 239 -4.93 -1.57 -21.74
C VAL A 239 -6.07 -0.61 -22.09
N PRO A 240 -6.23 0.53 -21.39
CA PRO A 240 -5.35 1.11 -20.36
C PRO A 240 -5.90 1.00 -18.91
N ASN A 241 -6.68 -0.04 -18.63
CA ASN A 241 -7.32 -0.32 -17.35
C ASN A 241 -6.77 -1.62 -16.73
N GLN A 242 -5.45 -1.67 -16.59
CA GLN A 242 -4.78 -2.83 -15.99
C GLN A 242 -4.59 -2.63 -14.48
N LYS A 243 -4.57 -3.74 -13.74
CA LYS A 243 -4.26 -3.77 -12.31
C LYS A 243 -3.49 -5.03 -11.93
N TYR A 244 -2.75 -4.93 -10.83
CA TYR A 244 -2.08 -6.07 -10.24
C TYR A 244 -3.07 -7.06 -9.61
N ILE A 245 -2.73 -8.33 -9.69
CA ILE A 245 -3.41 -9.44 -9.01
C ILE A 245 -2.41 -10.26 -8.21
N SER A 246 -2.92 -11.00 -7.23
CA SER A 246 -2.14 -11.86 -6.34
C SER A 246 -2.52 -13.33 -6.41
N THR A 247 -3.38 -13.71 -7.35
CA THR A 247 -3.89 -15.08 -7.45
C THR A 247 -2.77 -16.09 -7.71
N GLN A 248 -2.85 -17.25 -7.06
CA GLN A 248 -1.98 -18.40 -7.32
C GLN A 248 -2.81 -19.61 -7.74
N GLU A 249 -2.41 -20.27 -8.81
CA GLU A 249 -3.04 -21.49 -9.30
C GLU A 249 -2.39 -22.72 -8.69
N ILE A 250 -3.21 -23.71 -8.33
CA ILE A 250 -2.75 -24.94 -7.69
C ILE A 250 -3.59 -26.13 -8.15
N GLU A 251 -2.92 -27.18 -8.61
CA GLU A 251 -3.57 -28.44 -8.94
C GLU A 251 -3.67 -29.33 -7.71
N VAL A 252 -4.89 -29.81 -7.43
CA VAL A 252 -5.14 -30.83 -6.41
C VAL A 252 -5.31 -32.17 -7.14
N PRO A 253 -4.30 -33.05 -7.13
CA PRO A 253 -4.36 -34.29 -7.90
C PRO A 253 -5.30 -35.32 -7.28
N ASP A 254 -5.62 -36.36 -8.06
CA ASP A 254 -6.39 -37.50 -7.58
C ASP A 254 -5.51 -38.43 -6.72
N TRP A 255 -5.25 -38.03 -5.48
CA TRP A 255 -4.31 -38.73 -4.59
C TRP A 255 -4.81 -40.12 -4.21
N LYS A 256 -3.99 -41.12 -4.55
CA LYS A 256 -4.13 -42.51 -4.10
C LYS A 256 -3.30 -42.68 -2.82
N LYS A 257 -4.01 -42.69 -1.68
CA LYS A 257 -3.70 -43.13 -0.31
C LYS A 257 -2.31 -43.00 0.35
N GLU A 258 -1.16 -42.92 -0.33
CA GLU A 258 0.11 -43.23 0.36
C GLU A 258 1.23 -42.19 0.32
N GLU A 259 1.24 -41.18 -0.57
CA GLU A 259 2.25 -40.13 -0.50
C GLU A 259 1.67 -38.79 -0.94
N ALA A 260 1.79 -37.80 -0.07
CA ALA A 260 0.94 -36.63 -0.11
C ALA A 260 1.66 -35.48 0.59
N GLN A 261 2.74 -34.98 -0.03
CA GLN A 261 3.29 -33.68 0.34
C GLN A 261 2.34 -32.62 -0.22
N TYR A 262 1.56 -32.01 0.65
CA TYR A 262 0.58 -30.98 0.30
C TYR A 262 1.28 -29.68 -0.09
N PRO A 263 0.97 -29.13 -1.27
CA PRO A 263 1.57 -27.88 -1.70
C PRO A 263 1.09 -26.75 -0.79
N SER A 264 2.04 -25.97 -0.30
CA SER A 264 1.80 -24.76 0.49
C SER A 264 1.99 -23.54 -0.42
N LEU A 265 1.08 -22.58 -0.31
CA LEU A 265 1.16 -21.29 -1.00
C LEU A 265 1.53 -20.21 0.00
N ASP A 266 2.48 -19.37 -0.36
CA ASP A 266 2.89 -18.23 0.46
C ASP A 266 2.37 -16.94 -0.16
N PHE A 267 1.68 -16.13 0.64
CA PHE A 267 1.21 -14.80 0.28
C PHE A 267 1.87 -13.78 1.20
N TYR A 268 2.55 -12.81 0.59
CA TYR A 268 3.13 -11.67 1.29
C TYR A 268 2.15 -10.51 1.21
N ILE A 269 1.62 -10.07 2.35
CA ILE A 269 0.67 -8.96 2.44
C ILE A 269 1.31 -7.75 3.10
N ASP A 270 0.92 -6.57 2.62
CA ASP A 270 1.36 -5.28 3.15
C ASP A 270 0.35 -4.18 2.77
N TRP A 271 0.64 -2.95 3.17
CA TRP A 271 -0.14 -1.78 2.80
C TRP A 271 0.12 -1.36 1.35
N PRO A 272 -0.92 -1.02 0.57
CA PRO A 272 -0.73 -0.47 -0.77
C PRO A 272 -0.18 0.96 -0.71
N VAL A 273 0.44 1.38 -1.80
CA VAL A 273 0.74 2.79 -2.05
C VAL A 273 0.05 3.28 -3.32
N ARG A 274 -0.39 4.54 -3.32
CA ARG A 274 -1.11 5.16 -4.45
C ARG A 274 -0.44 6.46 -4.85
N LEU A 275 -0.51 6.77 -6.14
CA LEU A 275 -0.12 8.06 -6.69
C LEU A 275 -1.39 8.82 -7.07
N PHE A 276 -1.43 10.13 -6.86
CA PHE A 276 -2.55 10.94 -7.32
C PHE A 276 -2.14 12.38 -7.68
N PHE A 277 -2.87 12.96 -8.64
CA PHE A 277 -2.74 14.36 -8.97
C PHE A 277 -3.69 15.20 -8.09
N PRO A 278 -3.26 16.38 -7.60
CA PRO A 278 -4.13 17.30 -6.89
C PRO A 278 -5.37 17.67 -7.72
N SER A 279 -6.53 17.85 -7.09
CA SER A 279 -7.80 18.10 -7.79
C SER A 279 -7.82 19.38 -8.64
N SER A 280 -7.01 20.38 -8.29
CA SER A 280 -6.83 21.62 -9.05
C SER A 280 -5.79 21.52 -10.18
N TYR A 281 -5.12 20.38 -10.32
CA TYR A 281 -4.02 20.18 -11.26
C TYR A 281 -4.55 19.77 -12.64
N SER A 282 -4.10 20.47 -13.69
CA SER A 282 -4.41 20.12 -15.07
C SER A 282 -3.31 19.24 -15.64
N TYR A 283 -3.68 18.17 -16.34
CA TYR A 283 -2.74 17.18 -16.89
C TYR A 283 -3.40 16.41 -18.05
N PRO A 284 -2.61 15.73 -18.92
CA PRO A 284 -3.15 14.90 -20.00
C PRO A 284 -3.82 13.64 -19.42
N LYS A 285 -5.13 13.70 -19.20
CA LYS A 285 -5.91 12.60 -18.59
C LYS A 285 -5.78 11.26 -19.31
N GLU A 286 -5.66 11.31 -20.63
CA GLU A 286 -5.56 10.15 -21.53
C GLU A 286 -4.12 9.66 -21.73
N ALA A 287 -3.11 10.35 -21.19
CA ALA A 287 -1.73 9.88 -21.20
C ALA A 287 -1.63 8.52 -20.50
N ILE A 288 -0.75 7.66 -21.02
CA ILE A 288 -0.52 6.31 -20.52
C ILE A 288 0.74 6.34 -19.65
N LEU A 289 0.62 5.84 -18.43
CA LEU A 289 1.73 5.41 -17.58
C LEU A 289 1.99 3.93 -17.88
N GLU A 290 3.11 3.65 -18.54
CA GLU A 290 3.69 2.31 -18.62
C GLU A 290 4.62 2.14 -17.42
N ILE A 291 4.38 1.15 -16.56
CA ILE A 291 5.16 0.95 -15.34
C ILE A 291 5.37 -0.54 -15.05
N GLN A 292 6.60 -0.92 -14.72
CA GLN A 292 6.97 -2.31 -14.43
C GLN A 292 8.02 -2.38 -13.33
N PRO A 293 8.01 -3.42 -12.48
CA PRO A 293 9.07 -3.62 -11.50
C PRO A 293 10.42 -3.89 -12.18
N THR A 294 11.50 -3.48 -11.53
CA THR A 294 12.86 -3.84 -11.97
C THR A 294 13.14 -5.32 -11.76
N ALA A 295 14.09 -5.87 -12.52
CA ALA A 295 14.47 -7.28 -12.42
C ALA A 295 14.98 -7.67 -11.01
N ASP A 296 15.60 -6.74 -10.29
CA ASP A 296 16.03 -6.96 -8.90
C ASP A 296 14.85 -7.03 -7.93
N SER A 297 13.78 -6.29 -8.21
CA SER A 297 12.57 -6.24 -7.38
C SER A 297 11.65 -7.44 -7.63
N PHE A 298 11.58 -7.90 -8.88
CA PHE A 298 10.81 -9.06 -9.30
C PHE A 298 11.63 -9.90 -10.30
N PRO A 299 12.46 -10.83 -9.79
CA PRO A 299 13.25 -11.70 -10.65
C PRO A 299 12.33 -12.70 -11.35
N VAL A 300 12.19 -12.55 -12.67
CA VAL A 300 11.44 -13.49 -13.50
C VAL A 300 12.31 -14.68 -13.93
N PRO A 301 11.75 -15.90 -14.03
CA PRO A 301 12.48 -17.04 -14.57
C PRO A 301 12.98 -16.79 -16.00
N GLU A 302 14.13 -17.37 -16.34
CA GLU A 302 14.72 -17.27 -17.67
C GLU A 302 13.72 -17.71 -18.76
N GLY A 303 13.57 -16.89 -19.81
CA GLY A 303 12.60 -17.12 -20.90
C GLY A 303 11.20 -16.53 -20.67
N THR A 304 10.92 -15.97 -19.50
CA THR A 304 9.68 -15.23 -19.23
C THR A 304 9.75 -13.83 -19.85
N PRO A 305 8.70 -13.33 -20.53
CA PRO A 305 8.69 -11.97 -21.04
C PRO A 305 8.90 -10.95 -19.92
N TYR A 306 9.80 -9.98 -20.14
CA TYR A 306 10.13 -8.96 -19.15
C TYR A 306 8.92 -8.10 -18.75
N ASN A 307 7.98 -7.88 -19.67
CA ASN A 307 6.78 -7.08 -19.48
C ASN A 307 5.62 -7.82 -18.80
N THR A 308 5.86 -9.00 -18.21
CA THR A 308 4.81 -9.80 -17.53
C THR A 308 4.12 -9.06 -16.39
N MET A 309 4.83 -8.15 -15.72
CA MET A 309 4.30 -7.33 -14.62
C MET A 309 4.10 -5.85 -15.01
N GLN A 310 4.08 -5.55 -16.31
CA GLN A 310 3.86 -4.18 -16.79
C GLN A 310 2.38 -3.81 -16.65
N LEU A 311 2.13 -2.68 -15.99
CA LEU A 311 0.85 -1.98 -16.03
C LEU A 311 0.89 -0.87 -17.06
N ASN A 312 -0.20 -0.73 -17.81
CA ASN A 312 -0.48 0.40 -18.67
C ASN A 312 -1.77 1.05 -18.16
N ILE A 313 -1.64 2.25 -17.60
CA ILE A 313 -2.70 2.93 -16.86
C ILE A 313 -2.89 4.32 -17.45
N GLN A 314 -4.13 4.70 -17.75
CA GLN A 314 -4.43 6.11 -18.05
C GLN A 314 -4.28 6.99 -16.81
N LEU A 315 -3.66 8.16 -16.93
CA LEU A 315 -3.39 9.05 -15.79
C LEU A 315 -4.65 9.46 -15.01
N GLN A 316 -5.83 9.52 -15.64
CA GLN A 316 -7.09 9.76 -14.93
C GLN A 316 -7.48 8.65 -13.93
N ASN A 317 -6.96 7.44 -14.09
CA ASN A 317 -7.21 6.30 -13.23
C ASN A 317 -6.12 6.06 -12.19
N LEU A 318 -5.05 6.86 -12.19
CA LEU A 318 -3.86 6.66 -11.35
C LEU A 318 -4.19 6.56 -9.85
N SER A 319 -5.14 7.37 -9.37
CA SER A 319 -5.57 7.39 -7.96
C SER A 319 -6.28 6.11 -7.51
N HIS A 320 -6.70 5.26 -8.44
CA HIS A 320 -7.38 3.99 -8.15
C HIS A 320 -6.45 2.79 -8.28
N THR A 321 -5.18 3.01 -8.65
CA THR A 321 -4.19 1.95 -8.79
C THR A 321 -3.37 1.80 -7.52
N ASN A 322 -3.32 0.58 -6.99
CA ASN A 322 -2.41 0.21 -5.91
C ASN A 322 -1.07 -0.27 -6.49
N PHE A 323 0.03 0.22 -5.91
CA PHE A 323 1.38 -0.24 -6.19
C PHE A 323 1.95 -0.99 -4.99
N TRP A 324 2.87 -1.91 -5.28
CA TRP A 324 3.59 -2.67 -4.28
C TRP A 324 4.85 -1.90 -3.89
N TRP A 325 4.81 -1.22 -2.75
CA TRP A 325 5.86 -0.29 -2.31
C TRP A 325 7.26 -0.93 -2.23
N ASN A 326 7.30 -2.25 -2.01
CA ASN A 326 8.52 -3.03 -1.82
C ASN A 326 9.34 -3.18 -3.12
N TRP A 327 8.79 -2.77 -4.27
CA TRP A 327 9.44 -2.79 -5.56
C TRP A 327 10.01 -1.43 -5.94
N HIS A 328 11.09 -1.48 -6.70
CA HIS A 328 11.56 -0.39 -7.52
C HIS A 328 10.98 -0.54 -8.93
N TYR A 329 10.55 0.56 -9.54
CA TYR A 329 9.82 0.57 -10.79
C TYR A 329 10.56 1.34 -11.89
N ASN A 330 10.59 0.77 -13.09
CA ASN A 330 10.86 1.53 -14.30
C ASN A 330 9.52 2.03 -14.86
N TYR A 331 9.47 3.29 -15.28
CA TYR A 331 8.24 3.86 -15.82
C TYR A 331 8.49 4.73 -17.06
N ARG A 332 7.43 4.94 -17.83
CA ARG A 332 7.36 5.89 -18.94
C ARG A 332 5.96 6.48 -18.99
N ILE A 333 5.85 7.80 -19.12
CA ILE A 333 4.57 8.48 -19.32
C ILE A 333 4.57 9.13 -20.69
N HIS A 334 3.59 8.78 -21.51
CA HIS A 334 3.51 9.28 -22.87
C HIS A 334 2.07 9.51 -23.33
N HIS A 335 1.92 10.43 -24.27
CA HIS A 335 0.66 10.74 -24.93
C HIS A 335 0.95 11.16 -26.36
N GLU A 336 0.50 10.35 -27.33
CA GLU A 336 0.88 10.51 -28.74
C GLU A 336 2.42 10.50 -28.89
N GLU A 337 3.00 11.62 -29.28
CA GLU A 337 4.44 11.84 -29.44
C GLU A 337 5.09 12.55 -28.24
N GLU A 338 4.31 12.96 -27.24
CA GLU A 338 4.79 13.66 -26.06
C GLU A 338 5.21 12.70 -24.96
N GLU A 339 6.26 13.05 -24.22
CA GLU A 339 6.73 12.34 -23.03
C GLU A 339 6.75 13.26 -21.82
N TYR A 340 6.45 12.66 -20.66
CA TYR A 340 6.30 13.37 -19.40
C TYR A 340 7.06 12.68 -18.27
N PHE A 341 7.46 13.47 -17.27
CA PHE A 341 8.25 13.02 -16.13
C PHE A 341 7.50 13.33 -14.84
N LEU A 342 7.60 12.42 -13.87
CA LEU A 342 6.87 12.51 -12.61
C LEU A 342 7.81 12.93 -11.48
N SER A 343 7.32 13.75 -10.56
CA SER A 343 7.97 14.03 -9.27
C SER A 343 6.95 13.98 -8.16
N PHE A 344 7.39 13.64 -6.94
CA PHE A 344 6.59 13.93 -5.76
C PHE A 344 6.50 15.44 -5.55
N LYS A 345 5.33 15.91 -5.11
CA LYS A 345 5.06 17.34 -4.88
C LYS A 345 6.01 17.97 -3.86
N GLU A 346 6.49 17.19 -2.90
CA GLU A 346 7.44 17.62 -1.87
C GLU A 346 8.89 17.66 -2.38
N GLU A 347 9.19 16.98 -3.51
CA GLU A 347 10.54 16.78 -4.03
C GLU A 347 10.66 17.21 -5.52
N GLN A 348 10.16 18.40 -5.85
CA GLN A 348 10.09 18.91 -7.24
C GLN A 348 11.44 19.11 -7.93
N GLU A 349 12.54 19.04 -7.17
CA GLU A 349 13.91 19.20 -7.68
C GLU A 349 14.48 17.93 -8.33
N LYS A 350 13.81 16.78 -8.20
CA LYS A 350 14.23 15.50 -8.80
C LYS A 350 13.07 14.75 -9.44
N GLU A 351 13.42 13.91 -10.41
CA GLU A 351 12.48 12.93 -10.96
C GLU A 351 12.18 11.86 -9.91
N TRP A 352 10.95 11.35 -9.91
CA TRP A 352 10.62 10.14 -9.17
C TRP A 352 11.48 9.01 -9.69
N ASP A 353 12.20 8.36 -8.78
CA ASP A 353 13.14 7.30 -9.12
C ASP A 353 12.45 5.94 -9.27
N GLY A 354 11.13 5.85 -9.06
CA GLY A 354 10.41 4.57 -9.09
C GLY A 354 10.39 3.83 -7.75
N SER A 355 10.85 4.43 -6.66
CA SER A 355 10.78 3.86 -5.32
C SER A 355 9.70 4.49 -4.44
N PHE A 356 9.29 3.76 -3.41
CA PHE A 356 8.37 4.23 -2.39
C PHE A 356 8.97 4.07 -1.00
N GLU A 357 8.60 4.95 -0.08
CA GLU A 357 8.89 4.73 1.33
C GLU A 357 8.00 3.62 1.88
N ALA A 358 8.53 2.90 2.89
CA ALA A 358 7.81 1.84 3.56
C ALA A 358 6.62 2.39 4.35
N PRO A 359 5.39 1.93 4.09
CA PRO A 359 4.23 2.23 4.93
C PRO A 359 4.45 1.76 6.37
N LEU A 360 4.03 2.58 7.34
CA LEU A 360 4.16 2.25 8.76
C LEU A 360 3.00 1.36 9.24
N ASP A 361 1.77 1.84 9.08
CA ASP A 361 0.56 1.22 9.64
C ASP A 361 -0.71 1.42 8.83
N GLU A 362 -0.64 2.10 7.68
CA GLU A 362 -1.77 2.31 6.76
C GLU A 362 -1.30 2.51 5.31
N ALA A 363 -2.24 2.50 4.36
CA ALA A 363 -1.96 2.79 2.96
C ALA A 363 -1.40 4.22 2.78
N LEU A 364 -0.31 4.37 2.03
CA LEU A 364 0.27 5.69 1.74
C LEU A 364 -0.21 6.23 0.41
N GLN A 365 -0.38 7.55 0.34
CA GLN A 365 -0.76 8.26 -0.87
C GLN A 365 0.25 9.37 -1.13
N TYR A 366 0.74 9.44 -2.37
CA TYR A 366 1.71 10.45 -2.79
C TYR A 366 1.06 11.42 -3.78
N GLU A 367 1.12 12.71 -3.43
CA GLU A 367 0.80 13.78 -4.37
C GLU A 367 1.92 13.92 -5.39
N VAL A 368 1.56 13.82 -6.67
CA VAL A 368 2.52 13.88 -7.77
C VAL A 368 2.27 15.07 -8.69
N ILE A 369 3.35 15.52 -9.33
CA ILE A 369 3.35 16.58 -10.35
C ILE A 369 3.91 15.98 -11.64
N LEU A 370 3.32 16.37 -12.77
CA LEU A 370 3.73 15.95 -14.11
C LEU A 370 4.42 17.10 -14.85
N TYR A 371 5.68 16.89 -15.22
CA TYR A 371 6.50 17.87 -15.93
C TYR A 371 6.75 17.44 -17.38
N GLY A 372 6.94 18.43 -18.25
CA GLY A 372 7.71 18.24 -19.49
C GLY A 372 9.21 18.36 -19.23
N GLY A 373 10.04 18.01 -20.19
CA GLY A 373 11.49 18.16 -20.13
C GLY A 373 12.06 18.73 -21.43
N ILE A 374 13.30 19.18 -21.39
CA ILE A 374 14.10 19.32 -22.61
C ILE A 374 14.76 17.96 -22.90
N GLN A 375 14.77 17.56 -24.16
CA GLN A 375 15.44 16.33 -24.59
C GLN A 375 16.95 16.46 -24.34
N LYS A 376 17.57 15.35 -23.95
CA LYS A 376 18.99 15.35 -23.56
C LYS A 376 19.93 15.60 -24.73
N GLU A 377 19.49 15.33 -25.95
CA GLU A 377 20.29 15.46 -27.17
C GLU A 377 19.73 16.58 -28.03
N GLY A 378 20.62 17.40 -28.57
CA GLY A 378 20.32 18.41 -29.58
C GLY A 378 21.46 18.51 -30.59
N SER A 379 21.25 19.32 -31.62
CA SER A 379 22.22 19.44 -32.71
C SER A 379 22.71 20.86 -32.92
N ILE A 380 23.90 20.98 -33.50
CA ILE A 380 24.53 22.24 -33.88
C ILE A 380 24.94 22.16 -35.34
N VAL A 381 24.58 23.19 -36.10
CA VAL A 381 25.02 23.38 -37.48
C VAL A 381 25.66 24.76 -37.63
N LEU A 382 26.81 24.82 -38.31
CA LEU A 382 27.36 26.08 -38.77
C LEU A 382 26.76 26.42 -40.14
N LYS A 383 25.98 27.51 -40.23
CA LYS A 383 25.47 28.03 -41.49
C LYS A 383 26.22 29.31 -41.88
N ARG A 384 26.20 29.63 -43.18
CA ARG A 384 26.63 30.94 -43.68
C ARG A 384 25.41 31.74 -44.11
N LEU A 385 25.21 32.90 -43.50
CA LEU A 385 24.17 33.87 -43.88
C LEU A 385 24.88 35.19 -44.19
N GLU A 386 24.62 35.77 -45.36
CA GLU A 386 25.30 36.99 -45.83
C GLU A 386 26.85 36.88 -45.76
N GLU A 387 27.40 35.73 -46.17
CA GLU A 387 28.82 35.35 -46.08
C GLU A 387 29.40 35.25 -44.65
N LYS A 388 28.60 35.53 -43.61
CA LYS A 388 29.02 35.49 -42.20
C LYS A 388 28.64 34.15 -41.54
N PRO A 389 29.49 33.62 -40.64
CA PRO A 389 29.20 32.39 -39.90
C PRO A 389 28.09 32.62 -38.87
N VAL A 390 27.08 31.76 -38.87
CA VAL A 390 25.96 31.76 -37.92
C VAL A 390 25.82 30.36 -37.35
N ILE A 391 25.79 30.27 -36.02
CA ILE A 391 25.57 29.02 -35.30
C ILE A 391 24.06 28.78 -35.23
N VAL A 392 23.62 27.57 -35.54
CA VAL A 392 22.22 27.15 -35.40
C VAL A 392 22.17 25.96 -34.46
N MET A 393 21.51 26.13 -33.32
CA MET A 393 21.27 25.06 -32.35
C MET A 393 19.82 24.58 -32.49
N GLU A 394 19.60 23.27 -32.66
CA GLU A 394 18.27 22.65 -32.68
C GLU A 394 18.02 21.95 -31.33
N LEU A 395 16.88 22.28 -30.72
CA LEU A 395 16.47 21.77 -29.40
C LEU A 395 15.07 21.19 -29.50
N ASP A 396 14.88 20.04 -28.85
CA ASP A 396 13.59 19.38 -28.70
C ASP A 396 13.13 19.40 -27.25
N ALA A 397 11.85 19.71 -27.04
CA ALA A 397 11.16 19.45 -25.78
C ALA A 397 10.45 18.09 -25.84
N SER A 398 10.26 17.47 -24.68
CA SER A 398 9.54 16.20 -24.55
C SER A 398 8.04 16.38 -24.81
N CYS A 399 7.49 17.56 -24.55
CA CYS A 399 6.11 17.94 -24.81
C CYS A 399 6.04 19.32 -25.46
N TYR A 400 4.88 19.70 -25.96
CA TYR A 400 4.68 21.03 -26.54
C TYR A 400 4.67 22.11 -25.48
N VAL A 401 5.54 23.12 -25.62
CA VAL A 401 5.68 24.23 -24.67
C VAL A 401 5.66 25.61 -25.32
N LYS A 402 5.28 26.61 -24.53
CA LYS A 402 5.35 28.03 -24.87
C LYS A 402 6.30 28.76 -23.91
N GLY A 403 6.71 29.97 -24.28
CA GLY A 403 7.55 30.83 -23.44
C GLY A 403 9.04 30.84 -23.81
N TRP A 404 9.42 30.17 -24.89
CA TRP A 404 10.79 30.14 -25.43
C TRP A 404 11.43 31.52 -25.62
N GLU A 405 10.62 32.53 -25.94
CA GLU A 405 10.99 33.95 -26.02
C GLU A 405 11.55 34.55 -24.72
N GLN A 406 11.28 33.93 -23.58
CA GLN A 406 11.71 34.35 -22.24
C GLN A 406 12.79 33.42 -21.67
N ALA A 407 13.12 32.34 -22.39
CA ALA A 407 14.08 31.35 -21.95
C ALA A 407 15.51 31.92 -21.98
N GLU A 408 16.26 31.59 -20.94
CA GLU A 408 17.66 31.97 -20.78
C GLU A 408 18.55 30.74 -20.84
N PHE A 409 19.50 30.73 -21.76
CA PHE A 409 20.36 29.57 -21.99
C PHE A 409 21.81 29.86 -21.63
N GLN A 410 22.43 29.02 -20.82
CA GLN A 410 23.86 29.08 -20.54
C GLN A 410 24.58 28.04 -21.40
N ILE A 411 25.56 28.49 -22.20
CA ILE A 411 26.37 27.63 -23.06
C ILE A 411 27.68 27.29 -22.35
N ASN A 412 28.02 26.00 -22.25
CA ASN A 412 29.29 25.49 -21.73
C ASN A 412 29.70 26.06 -20.35
N GLY A 413 28.73 26.44 -19.52
CA GLY A 413 28.99 27.07 -18.21
C GLY A 413 29.60 28.47 -18.26
N GLY A 414 29.56 29.16 -19.41
CA GLY A 414 30.09 30.51 -19.59
C GLY A 414 29.43 31.56 -18.68
N GLU A 415 30.13 32.67 -18.43
CA GLU A 415 29.67 33.71 -17.49
C GLU A 415 28.40 34.45 -17.93
N LYS A 416 28.14 34.51 -19.25
CA LYS A 416 26.97 35.18 -19.83
C LYS A 416 25.97 34.17 -20.36
N ALA A 417 24.71 34.31 -19.96
CA ALA A 417 23.60 33.56 -20.54
C ALA A 417 23.11 34.25 -21.83
N LEU A 418 22.66 33.45 -22.80
CA LEU A 418 21.88 33.89 -23.94
C LEU A 418 20.48 34.29 -23.45
N SER A 419 20.26 35.60 -23.32
CA SER A 419 19.01 36.22 -22.89
C SER A 419 18.81 37.56 -23.60
N LYS A 420 17.58 38.10 -23.55
CA LYS A 420 17.24 39.45 -24.04
C LYS A 420 18.05 40.57 -23.39
N GLU A 421 18.56 40.32 -22.18
CA GLU A 421 19.37 41.29 -21.44
C GLU A 421 20.83 41.30 -21.90
N THR A 422 21.35 40.14 -22.34
CA THR A 422 22.72 40.01 -22.81
C THR A 422 22.86 40.32 -24.29
N ILE A 423 21.91 39.85 -25.13
CA ILE A 423 21.92 40.01 -26.59
C ILE A 423 20.51 40.32 -27.08
N THR A 424 20.42 41.15 -28.12
CA THR A 424 19.12 41.48 -28.72
C THR A 424 18.49 40.25 -29.37
N LEU A 425 17.29 39.87 -28.91
CA LEU A 425 16.43 38.89 -29.59
C LEU A 425 15.65 39.59 -30.70
N TYR A 426 15.80 39.11 -31.92
CA TYR A 426 15.04 39.57 -33.07
C TYR A 426 13.79 38.70 -33.28
N ASP A 427 12.72 39.34 -33.74
CA ASP A 427 11.39 38.76 -33.93
C ASP A 427 11.16 38.14 -35.31
N SER A 428 12.07 38.38 -36.27
CA SER A 428 11.93 37.89 -37.63
C SER A 428 13.27 37.53 -38.27
N PRO A 429 13.28 36.58 -39.24
CA PRO A 429 14.49 36.27 -40.02
C PRO A 429 15.06 37.49 -40.76
N SER A 430 14.19 38.41 -41.21
CA SER A 430 14.59 39.62 -41.94
C SER A 430 15.28 40.64 -41.03
N SER A 431 14.78 40.83 -39.80
CA SER A 431 15.39 41.75 -38.83
C SER A 431 16.71 41.18 -38.30
N PHE A 432 16.79 39.86 -38.10
CA PHE A 432 18.03 39.16 -37.77
C PHE A 432 19.11 39.28 -38.86
N LYS A 433 18.75 39.09 -40.16
CA LYS A 433 19.70 39.31 -41.28
C LYS A 433 20.26 40.73 -41.34
N THR A 434 19.43 41.72 -41.01
CA THR A 434 19.86 43.12 -40.96
C THR A 434 20.93 43.31 -39.89
N ALA A 435 20.74 42.72 -38.71
CA ALA A 435 21.71 42.77 -37.61
C ALA A 435 23.05 42.10 -37.97
N ILE A 436 23.00 40.96 -38.68
CA ILE A 436 24.18 40.29 -39.23
C ILE A 436 24.93 41.24 -40.19
N ALA A 437 24.22 41.92 -41.09
CA ALA A 437 24.83 42.85 -42.04
C ALA A 437 25.51 44.05 -41.33
N THR A 438 25.00 44.48 -40.18
CA THR A 438 25.56 45.58 -39.37
C THR A 438 26.53 45.13 -38.28
N ASP A 439 27.01 43.89 -38.30
CA ASP A 439 27.96 43.32 -37.32
C ASP A 439 27.47 43.43 -35.86
N THR A 440 26.16 43.42 -35.64
CA THR A 440 25.55 43.53 -34.31
C THR A 440 25.29 42.14 -33.74
N PRO A 441 25.82 41.78 -32.55
CA PRO A 441 25.51 40.51 -31.91
C PRO A 441 24.00 40.35 -31.71
N ALA A 442 23.48 39.20 -32.12
CA ALA A 442 22.05 38.98 -32.22
C ALA A 442 21.72 37.49 -32.10
N TYR A 443 20.51 37.19 -31.63
CA TYR A 443 19.93 35.86 -31.82
C TYR A 443 18.47 35.93 -32.30
N PHE A 444 18.02 34.84 -32.89
CA PHE A 444 16.66 34.65 -33.41
C PHE A 444 16.21 33.22 -33.09
N ILE A 445 14.96 33.05 -32.67
CA ILE A 445 14.38 31.73 -32.42
C ILE A 445 13.37 31.42 -33.54
N GLU A 446 13.66 30.38 -34.32
CA GLU A 446 12.71 29.79 -35.26
C GLU A 446 11.92 28.71 -34.53
N PHE A 447 10.60 28.81 -34.57
CA PHE A 447 9.69 27.84 -33.98
C PHE A 447 9.32 26.76 -35.00
N ILE A 448 9.47 25.49 -34.62
CA ILE A 448 9.24 24.33 -35.48
C ILE A 448 8.29 23.37 -34.76
N ASN A 449 7.57 22.55 -35.53
CA ASN A 449 6.71 21.51 -35.00
C ASN A 449 5.65 22.10 -34.05
N THR A 450 4.77 22.91 -34.63
CA THR A 450 3.68 23.60 -33.94
C THR A 450 2.53 22.61 -33.69
N SER A 451 1.87 22.74 -32.55
CA SER A 451 0.63 22.00 -32.31
C SER A 451 -0.42 22.35 -33.37
N GLU A 452 -1.01 21.35 -34.03
CA GLU A 452 -2.16 21.56 -34.93
C GLU A 452 -3.35 22.23 -34.23
N LYS A 453 -3.45 22.09 -32.90
CA LYS A 453 -4.55 22.63 -32.09
C LYS A 453 -4.24 23.99 -31.47
N GLU A 454 -2.96 24.33 -31.27
CA GLU A 454 -2.55 25.53 -30.54
C GLU A 454 -1.29 26.17 -31.16
N GLU A 455 -1.50 27.22 -31.97
CA GLU A 455 -0.46 27.87 -32.77
C GLU A 455 0.71 28.47 -31.97
N THR A 456 0.61 28.58 -30.64
CA THR A 456 1.64 29.17 -29.78
C THR A 456 2.50 28.16 -29.02
N PHE A 457 2.28 26.87 -29.21
CA PHE A 457 3.03 25.82 -28.53
C PHE A 457 3.88 25.03 -29.52
N TYR A 458 5.15 24.84 -29.15
CA TYR A 458 6.16 24.29 -30.03
C TYR A 458 6.93 23.20 -29.30
N LYS A 459 7.17 22.10 -30.02
CA LYS A 459 7.98 21.00 -29.51
C LYS A 459 9.45 21.16 -29.87
N ARG A 460 9.74 21.84 -30.99
CA ARG A 460 11.11 22.03 -31.51
C ARG A 460 11.40 23.49 -31.73
N ILE A 461 12.61 23.92 -31.42
CA ILE A 461 13.08 25.27 -31.78
C ILE A 461 14.47 25.21 -32.42
N ARG A 462 14.76 26.21 -33.25
CA ARG A 462 16.13 26.51 -33.68
C ARG A 462 16.55 27.88 -33.19
N ILE A 463 17.67 27.93 -32.51
CA ILE A 463 18.29 29.16 -32.05
C ILE A 463 19.40 29.51 -33.02
N PHE A 464 19.19 30.58 -33.77
CA PHE A 464 20.20 31.19 -34.64
C PHE A 464 20.97 32.21 -33.83
N LEU A 465 22.29 32.06 -33.75
CA LEU A 465 23.18 32.92 -32.99
C LEU A 465 24.26 33.50 -33.91
N TYR A 466 24.34 34.83 -33.93
CA TYR A 466 25.42 35.57 -34.55
C TYR A 466 26.15 36.39 -33.48
N ASP A 467 27.43 36.11 -33.32
CA ASP A 467 28.30 36.73 -32.31
C ASP A 467 29.53 37.31 -32.99
N SER A 468 29.50 38.60 -33.30
CA SER A 468 30.61 39.33 -33.92
C SER A 468 31.73 39.66 -32.93
N GLU A 469 31.45 39.63 -31.62
CA GLU A 469 32.36 40.04 -30.55
C GLU A 469 33.09 38.85 -29.90
N GLY A 470 32.68 37.62 -30.20
CA GLY A 470 33.22 36.40 -29.57
C GLY A 470 32.87 36.32 -28.08
N THR A 471 31.69 36.82 -27.73
CA THR A 471 31.17 36.93 -26.36
C THR A 471 30.89 35.57 -25.71
N PHE A 472 30.55 34.54 -26.49
CA PHE A 472 30.32 33.19 -25.94
C PHE A 472 31.51 32.28 -26.15
N SER A 473 31.88 31.58 -25.07
CA SER A 473 32.87 30.51 -25.07
C SER A 473 32.58 29.52 -26.20
N PHE A 474 33.42 29.57 -27.23
CA PHE A 474 33.20 28.91 -28.51
C PHE A 474 32.79 27.43 -28.36
N LEU A 475 31.84 27.01 -29.19
CA LEU A 475 31.49 25.61 -29.37
C LEU A 475 32.71 24.88 -29.96
N THR A 476 33.40 24.10 -29.13
CA THR A 476 34.55 23.32 -29.59
C THR A 476 34.08 22.12 -30.43
N GLU A 477 34.97 21.44 -31.14
CA GLU A 477 34.68 20.14 -31.78
C GLU A 477 34.33 19.03 -30.76
N GLN A 478 34.41 19.30 -29.45
CA GLN A 478 34.06 18.39 -28.37
C GLN A 478 32.64 18.66 -27.83
N ASN A 479 32.19 17.85 -26.87
CA ASN A 479 30.86 17.89 -26.26
C ASN A 479 30.47 19.32 -25.82
N ASN A 480 29.36 19.83 -26.36
CA ASN A 480 28.81 21.13 -25.97
C ASN A 480 27.58 20.92 -25.09
N ILE A 481 27.40 21.75 -24.07
CA ILE A 481 26.29 21.65 -23.12
C ILE A 481 25.53 22.97 -23.11
N LEU A 482 24.21 22.90 -23.24
CA LEU A 482 23.29 24.01 -23.08
C LEU A 482 22.42 23.78 -21.86
N VAL A 483 22.38 24.74 -20.94
CA VAL A 483 21.55 24.67 -19.73
C VAL A 483 20.50 25.78 -19.76
N LEU A 484 19.22 25.41 -19.70
CA LEU A 484 18.11 26.34 -19.50
C LEU A 484 18.09 26.78 -18.02
N LYS A 485 18.33 28.07 -17.79
CA LYS A 485 18.53 28.64 -16.44
C LYS A 485 17.23 28.92 -15.70
N ASN A 486 16.16 29.17 -16.43
CA ASN A 486 14.84 29.54 -15.92
C ASN A 486 13.73 28.62 -16.47
N PRO A 487 13.81 27.29 -16.27
CA PRO A 487 12.87 26.32 -16.86
C PRO A 487 11.39 26.59 -16.53
N GLU A 488 11.10 27.32 -15.46
CA GLU A 488 9.77 27.72 -15.04
C GLU A 488 9.05 28.69 -16.00
N VAL A 489 9.78 29.39 -16.89
CA VAL A 489 9.15 30.25 -17.91
C VAL A 489 8.52 29.43 -19.04
N LEU A 490 9.00 28.19 -19.24
CA LEU A 490 8.43 27.27 -20.21
C LEU A 490 7.24 26.55 -19.60
N LYS A 491 6.08 26.72 -20.22
CA LYS A 491 4.82 26.10 -19.78
C LYS A 491 4.29 25.17 -20.85
N ASN A 492 3.88 23.97 -20.47
CA ASN A 492 3.15 23.08 -21.36
C ASN A 492 1.68 23.48 -21.50
N ARG A 493 0.93 22.76 -22.35
CA ARG A 493 -0.49 23.02 -22.63
C ARG A 493 -1.39 22.93 -21.39
N TYR A 494 -0.94 22.22 -20.36
CA TYR A 494 -1.63 22.06 -19.09
C TYR A 494 -1.22 23.10 -18.04
N GLY A 495 -0.34 24.04 -18.38
CA GLY A 495 0.13 25.10 -17.50
C GLY A 495 1.23 24.67 -16.53
N THR A 496 1.80 23.48 -16.71
CA THR A 496 2.88 22.93 -15.86
C THR A 496 4.24 23.30 -16.45
N ASN A 497 5.25 23.41 -15.59
CA ASN A 497 6.59 23.86 -15.99
C ASN A 497 7.35 22.77 -16.75
N ILE A 498 8.46 23.14 -17.38
CA ILE A 498 9.52 22.19 -17.65
C ILE A 498 10.20 21.80 -16.32
N ALA A 499 10.57 20.53 -16.19
CA ALA A 499 11.18 20.00 -14.98
C ALA A 499 12.53 20.69 -14.72
N PRO A 500 12.81 21.15 -13.49
CA PRO A 500 14.08 21.81 -13.19
C PRO A 500 15.30 20.88 -13.36
N TYR A 501 15.09 19.57 -13.22
CA TYR A 501 16.10 18.52 -13.41
C TYR A 501 16.20 18.00 -14.86
N ARG A 502 15.38 18.50 -15.79
CA ARG A 502 15.43 18.18 -17.24
C ARG A 502 15.69 19.44 -18.07
N ASN A 503 16.64 20.26 -17.63
CA ASN A 503 16.95 21.57 -18.22
C ASN A 503 18.28 21.60 -18.99
N THR A 504 18.97 20.46 -19.13
CA THR A 504 20.31 20.38 -19.74
C THR A 504 20.27 19.55 -21.02
N VAL A 505 20.95 20.05 -22.06
CA VAL A 505 21.04 19.45 -23.39
C VAL A 505 22.50 19.29 -23.78
N GLU A 506 22.87 18.10 -24.22
CA GLU A 506 24.13 17.81 -24.89
C GLU A 506 23.96 18.08 -26.39
N LEU A 507 24.74 19.03 -26.89
CA LEU A 507 24.70 19.49 -28.26
C LEU A 507 25.84 18.87 -29.07
N GLN A 508 25.49 18.24 -30.18
CA GLN A 508 26.45 17.60 -31.09
C GLN A 508 26.49 18.32 -32.44
N TRP A 509 27.68 18.45 -33.02
CA TRP A 509 27.82 18.97 -34.38
C TRP A 509 27.24 17.99 -35.39
N GLU A 510 26.30 18.45 -36.20
CA GLU A 510 25.87 17.73 -37.40
C GLU A 510 27.04 17.64 -38.38
N LYS A 511 27.30 16.43 -38.87
CA LYS A 511 28.41 16.13 -39.80
C LYS A 511 28.12 16.55 -41.23
#